data_AF-A0A918IK75-F1
#
_entry.id   AF-A0A918IK75-F1
#
_cell.length_a   1.000
_cell.length_b   1.000
_cell.length_c   1.000
_cell.angle_alpha   90.00
_cell.angle_beta   90.00
_cell.angle_gamma   90.00
#
_symmetry.space_group_name_H-M   'P 1'
#
loop_
_entity.id
_entity.type
_entity.pdbx_description
1 polymer ?
#
loop_
_entity_poly.entity_id
_entity_poly.type
_entity_poly.pdbx_seq_one_letter_code
_entity_poly.pdbx_strand_id
1 'polypeptide(L)'
;MSDFLDLLARAEARIEHGNAERSAGADDKARAINAEVTRRGRGGAKALAAELNVSEKTISQAVARARTADDPLRQLPYDTFDRLLAAELRDLPPLPAVHWQTLAWILRGTVVDVTWLEAPGTLLSYEVEDLEEDVVPDAAALAAACRSWSRTQALAVIDAVLRRDDAALPTTGE
;
A
#
# COMPACT_ATOMS: atom_id res chain seq x y z
N MET A 1 -23.08 3.65 19.81
CA MET A 1 -22.80 2.31 19.23
C MET A 1 -21.57 1.81 19.97
N SER A 2 -21.52 0.55 20.42
CA SER A 2 -20.42 0.08 21.27
C SER A 2 -19.10 0.02 20.48
N ASP A 3 -18.00 0.53 21.03
CA ASP A 3 -16.64 0.50 20.44
C ASP A 3 -16.26 -0.89 19.91
N PHE A 4 -16.78 -1.95 20.55
CA PHE A 4 -16.59 -3.33 20.10
C PHE A 4 -17.22 -3.62 18.72
N LEU A 5 -18.45 -3.13 18.48
CA LEU A 5 -19.13 -3.34 17.20
C LEU A 5 -18.45 -2.59 16.06
N ASP A 6 -17.90 -1.41 16.35
CA ASP A 6 -17.12 -0.62 15.37
C ASP A 6 -15.79 -1.30 15.04
N LEU A 7 -15.10 -1.87 16.04
CA LEU A 7 -13.89 -2.66 15.82
C LEU A 7 -14.18 -3.94 15.01
N LEU A 8 -15.29 -4.63 15.30
CA LEU A 8 -15.69 -5.83 14.56
C LEU A 8 -16.01 -5.51 13.10
N ALA A 9 -16.79 -4.46 12.85
CA ALA A 9 -17.12 -4.04 11.48
C ALA A 9 -15.86 -3.66 10.67
N ARG A 10 -14.89 -2.98 11.29
CA ARG A 10 -13.59 -2.67 10.66
C ARG A 10 -12.79 -3.93 10.34
N ALA A 11 -12.78 -4.91 11.24
CA ALA A 11 -12.10 -6.19 11.02
C ALA A 11 -12.74 -6.99 9.87
N GLU A 12 -14.08 -7.04 9.82
CA GLU A 12 -14.83 -7.70 8.75
C GLU A 12 -14.59 -7.05 7.39
N ALA A 13 -14.63 -5.71 7.32
CA ALA A 13 -14.32 -4.97 6.09
C ALA A 13 -12.89 -5.25 5.60
N ARG A 14 -11.91 -5.36 6.52
CA ARG A 14 -10.53 -5.73 6.16
C ARG A 14 -10.44 -7.15 5.61
N ILE A 15 -11.19 -8.10 6.18
CA ILE A 15 -11.24 -9.48 5.69
C ILE A 15 -11.87 -9.53 4.30
N GLU A 16 -12.98 -8.82 4.10
CA GLU A 16 -13.66 -8.75 2.81
C GLU A 16 -12.76 -8.15 1.73
N HIS A 17 -12.07 -7.06 2.04
CA HIS A 17 -11.08 -6.46 1.15
C HIS A 17 -9.98 -7.45 0.76
N GLY A 18 -9.36 -8.13 1.74
CA GLY A 18 -8.34 -9.15 1.48
C GLY A 18 -8.89 -10.36 0.70
N ASN A 19 -10.17 -10.69 0.82
CA ASN A 19 -10.81 -11.73 0.00
C ASN A 19 -10.97 -11.27 -1.45
N ALA A 20 -11.37 -10.01 -1.67
CA ALA A 20 -11.49 -9.42 -2.98
C ALA A 20 -10.12 -9.38 -3.69
N GLU A 21 -9.07 -8.93 -3.00
CA GLU A 21 -7.69 -8.94 -3.52
C GLU A 21 -7.21 -10.35 -3.89
N ARG A 22 -7.46 -11.35 -3.02
CA ARG A 22 -7.13 -12.75 -3.33
C ARG A 22 -7.89 -13.28 -4.53
N SER A 23 -9.16 -12.90 -4.69
CA SER A 23 -9.96 -13.28 -5.86
C SER A 23 -9.40 -12.65 -7.13
N ALA A 24 -9.07 -11.36 -7.10
CA ALA A 24 -8.46 -10.66 -8.22
C ALA A 24 -7.11 -11.28 -8.61
N GLY A 25 -6.24 -11.60 -7.64
CA GLY A 25 -4.99 -12.30 -7.90
C GLY A 25 -5.17 -13.71 -8.48
N ALA A 26 -6.24 -14.42 -8.09
CA ALA A 26 -6.60 -15.70 -8.70
C ALA A 26 -7.08 -15.54 -10.15
N ASP A 27 -7.76 -14.43 -10.46
CA ASP A 27 -8.16 -14.08 -11.83
C ASP A 27 -6.96 -13.71 -12.70
N ASP A 28 -6.00 -12.94 -12.17
CA ASP A 28 -4.73 -12.65 -12.82
C ASP A 28 -3.96 -13.93 -13.18
N LYS A 29 -3.80 -14.83 -12.20
CA LYS A 29 -3.17 -16.13 -12.41
C LYS A 29 -3.91 -16.95 -13.49
N ALA A 30 -5.25 -16.98 -13.42
CA ALA A 30 -6.08 -17.68 -14.39
C ALA A 30 -5.87 -17.14 -15.81
N ARG A 31 -5.81 -15.81 -15.97
CA ARG A 31 -5.55 -15.13 -17.24
C ARG A 31 -4.16 -15.45 -17.78
N ALA A 32 -3.12 -15.39 -16.95
CA ALA A 32 -1.75 -15.75 -17.35
C ALA A 32 -1.66 -17.21 -17.85
N ILE A 33 -2.30 -18.15 -17.13
CA ILE A 33 -2.39 -19.55 -17.55
C ILE A 33 -3.13 -19.68 -18.88
N ASN A 34 -4.27 -19.00 -19.06
CA ASN A 34 -5.04 -19.06 -20.30
C ASN A 34 -4.28 -18.49 -21.50
N ALA A 35 -3.57 -17.37 -21.32
CA ALA A 35 -2.72 -16.78 -22.34
C ALA A 35 -1.63 -17.77 -22.78
N GLU A 36 -0.99 -18.44 -21.83
CA GLU A 36 0.08 -19.41 -22.10
C GLU A 36 -0.45 -20.69 -22.77
N VAL A 37 -1.59 -21.23 -22.32
CA VAL A 37 -2.26 -22.37 -22.98
C VAL A 37 -2.62 -22.02 -24.41
N THR A 38 -3.14 -20.81 -24.65
CA THR A 38 -3.51 -20.32 -25.99
C THR A 38 -2.28 -20.20 -26.88
N ARG A 39 -1.19 -19.61 -26.37
CA ARG A 39 0.09 -19.47 -27.08
C ARG A 39 0.67 -20.82 -27.52
N ARG A 40 0.52 -21.86 -26.70
CA ARG A 40 0.99 -23.23 -27.00
C ARG A 40 0.09 -24.00 -27.97
N GLY A 41 -1.17 -23.59 -28.16
CA GLY A 41 -2.10 -24.25 -29.08
C GLY A 41 -2.56 -25.64 -28.61
N ARG A 42 -2.74 -26.58 -29.56
CA ARG A 42 -3.31 -27.90 -29.28
C ARG A 42 -2.40 -28.71 -28.33
N GLY A 43 -2.95 -29.12 -27.18
CA GLY A 43 -2.20 -29.83 -26.13
C GLY A 43 -1.44 -28.91 -25.17
N GLY A 44 -1.55 -27.59 -25.33
CA GLY A 44 -0.90 -26.61 -24.46
C GLY A 44 -1.23 -26.76 -22.98
N ALA A 45 -2.48 -27.10 -22.65
CA ALA A 45 -2.91 -27.33 -21.26
C ALA A 45 -2.18 -28.52 -20.61
N LYS A 46 -2.04 -29.64 -21.32
CA LYS A 46 -1.32 -30.83 -20.85
C LYS A 46 0.17 -30.55 -20.68
N ALA A 47 0.79 -29.84 -21.64
CA ALA A 47 2.20 -29.48 -21.56
C ALA A 47 2.48 -28.54 -20.37
N LEU A 48 1.64 -27.52 -20.18
CA LEU A 48 1.77 -26.57 -19.07
C LEU A 48 1.52 -27.24 -17.70
N ALA A 49 0.57 -28.18 -17.63
CA ALA A 49 0.32 -28.96 -16.41
C ALA A 49 1.57 -29.76 -15.99
N ALA A 50 2.24 -30.41 -16.94
CA ALA A 50 3.47 -31.15 -16.69
C ALA A 50 4.61 -30.24 -16.22
N GLU A 51 4.79 -29.08 -16.86
CA GLU A 51 5.85 -28.12 -16.52
C GLU A 51 5.66 -27.51 -15.12
N LEU A 52 4.43 -27.16 -14.76
CA LEU A 52 4.11 -26.61 -13.44
C LEU A 52 3.95 -27.68 -12.35
N ASN A 53 4.10 -28.96 -12.70
CA ASN A 53 3.87 -30.11 -11.81
C ASN A 53 2.50 -30.07 -11.11
N VAL A 54 1.45 -29.77 -11.88
CA VAL A 54 0.06 -29.72 -11.42
C VAL A 54 -0.84 -30.60 -12.28
N SER A 55 -2.04 -30.89 -11.81
CA SER A 55 -3.01 -31.65 -12.60
C SER A 55 -3.52 -30.87 -13.81
N GLU A 56 -3.80 -31.55 -14.92
CA GLU A 56 -4.45 -30.94 -16.09
C GLU A 56 -5.84 -30.35 -15.75
N LYS A 57 -6.52 -30.92 -14.74
CA LYS A 57 -7.77 -30.38 -14.18
C LYS A 57 -7.55 -28.98 -13.58
N THR A 58 -6.44 -28.75 -12.87
CA THR A 58 -6.10 -27.45 -12.30
C THR A 58 -5.93 -26.39 -13.41
N ILE A 59 -5.23 -26.74 -14.49
CA ILE A 59 -5.09 -25.85 -15.66
C ILE A 59 -6.43 -25.59 -16.32
N SER A 60 -7.28 -26.62 -16.46
CA SER A 60 -8.61 -26.49 -17.06
C SER A 60 -9.54 -25.57 -16.24
N GLN A 61 -9.49 -25.66 -14.91
CA GLN A 61 -10.21 -24.77 -14.00
C GLN A 61 -9.73 -23.32 -14.11
N ALA A 62 -8.41 -23.11 -14.18
CA ALA A 62 -7.84 -21.78 -14.41
C ALA A 62 -8.29 -21.18 -15.75
N VAL A 63 -8.27 -21.98 -16.83
CA VAL A 63 -8.77 -21.54 -18.15
C VAL A 63 -10.27 -21.20 -18.09
N ALA A 64 -11.08 -22.00 -17.41
CA ALA A 64 -12.51 -21.71 -17.25
C ALA A 64 -12.74 -20.42 -16.48
N ARG A 65 -12.02 -20.21 -15.37
CA ARG A 65 -12.09 -18.98 -14.55
C ARG A 65 -11.68 -17.74 -15.34
N ALA A 66 -10.64 -17.84 -16.17
CA ALA A 66 -10.18 -16.73 -17.01
C ALA A 66 -11.24 -16.23 -18.00
N ARG A 67 -12.17 -17.10 -18.44
CA ARG A 67 -13.26 -16.74 -19.36
C ARG A 67 -14.40 -15.99 -18.68
N THR A 68 -14.53 -16.17 -17.37
CA THR A 68 -15.59 -15.54 -16.56
C THR A 68 -15.09 -14.35 -15.75
N ALA A 69 -13.77 -14.14 -15.69
CA ALA A 69 -13.16 -13.02 -15.00
C ALA A 69 -13.45 -11.70 -15.74
N ASP A 70 -13.62 -10.61 -14.98
CA ASP A 70 -13.83 -9.28 -15.51
C ASP A 70 -12.63 -8.81 -16.36
N ASP A 71 -12.88 -7.86 -17.27
CA ASP A 71 -11.89 -7.33 -18.22
C ASP A 71 -10.77 -6.56 -17.47
N PRO A 72 -9.49 -6.99 -17.55
CA PRO A 72 -8.38 -6.32 -16.88
C PRO A 72 -8.15 -4.89 -17.37
N LEU A 73 -8.53 -4.58 -18.61
CA LEU A 73 -8.33 -3.24 -19.19
C LEU A 73 -9.24 -2.19 -18.55
N ARG A 74 -10.18 -2.59 -17.70
CA ARG A 74 -11.09 -1.71 -16.96
C ARG A 74 -10.70 -1.56 -15.49
N GLN A 75 -9.58 -2.15 -15.07
CA GLN A 75 -9.09 -2.10 -13.69
C GLN A 75 -7.71 -1.45 -13.64
N LEU A 76 -7.44 -0.71 -12.57
CA LEU A 76 -6.09 -0.22 -12.29
C LEU A 76 -5.18 -1.41 -11.94
N PRO A 77 -3.87 -1.37 -12.27
CA PRO A 77 -2.90 -2.35 -11.78
C PRO A 77 -2.99 -2.53 -10.25
N TYR A 78 -2.79 -3.75 -9.75
CA TYR A 78 -2.96 -4.05 -8.33
C TYR A 78 -2.04 -3.23 -7.41
N ASP A 79 -0.86 -2.82 -7.92
CA ASP A 79 0.14 -2.04 -7.20
C ASP A 79 -0.01 -0.52 -7.43
N THR A 80 -1.14 -0.06 -7.98
CA THR A 80 -1.34 1.35 -8.31
C THR A 80 -1.22 2.25 -7.08
N PHE A 81 -1.79 1.86 -5.94
CA PHE A 81 -1.70 2.66 -4.72
C PHE A 81 -0.26 2.75 -4.21
N ASP A 82 0.46 1.63 -4.14
CA ASP A 82 1.88 1.63 -3.73
C ASP A 82 2.74 2.49 -4.67
N ARG A 83 2.50 2.40 -5.98
CA ARG A 83 3.19 3.24 -6.99
C ARG A 83 2.87 4.72 -6.84
N LEU A 84 1.62 5.07 -6.49
CA LEU A 84 1.22 6.45 -6.24
C LEU A 84 1.92 6.99 -4.99
N LEU A 85 1.89 6.27 -3.88
CA LEU A 85 2.59 6.69 -2.65
C LEU A 85 4.10 6.84 -2.88
N ALA A 86 4.73 5.90 -3.59
CA ALA A 86 6.14 6.00 -3.94
C ALA A 86 6.45 7.17 -4.91
N ALA A 87 5.48 7.60 -5.72
CA ALA A 87 5.63 8.81 -6.53
C ALA A 87 5.58 10.07 -5.67
N GLU A 88 4.62 10.15 -4.75
CA GLU A 88 4.48 11.27 -3.81
C GLU A 88 5.74 11.45 -2.94
N LEU A 89 6.34 10.34 -2.46
CA LEU A 89 7.58 10.38 -1.69
C LEU A 89 8.77 10.94 -2.48
N ARG A 90 8.84 10.68 -3.80
CA ARG A 90 9.92 11.20 -4.65
C ARG A 90 9.81 12.71 -4.88
N ASP A 91 8.59 13.24 -4.82
CA ASP A 91 8.31 14.66 -5.03
C ASP A 91 8.36 15.48 -3.73
N LEU A 92 8.60 14.83 -2.59
CA LEU A 92 8.78 15.50 -1.31
C LEU A 92 10.13 16.25 -1.25
N PRO A 93 10.16 17.48 -0.71
CA PRO A 93 11.41 18.13 -0.36
C PRO A 93 12.22 17.25 0.61
N PRO A 94 13.53 17.05 0.37
CA PRO A 94 14.34 16.25 1.27
C PRO A 94 14.45 16.91 2.64
N LEU A 95 14.36 16.10 3.70
CA LEU A 95 14.56 16.54 5.08
C LEU A 95 15.82 15.91 5.69
N PRO A 96 16.39 16.53 6.75
CA PRO A 96 17.44 15.90 7.56
C PRO A 96 17.02 14.54 8.11
N ALA A 97 17.96 13.59 8.21
CA ALA A 97 17.70 12.26 8.75
C ALA A 97 17.09 12.30 10.17
N VAL A 98 17.51 13.28 10.98
CA VAL A 98 16.97 13.49 12.33
C VAL A 98 15.47 13.81 12.32
N HIS A 99 14.99 14.56 11.33
CA HIS A 99 13.56 14.88 11.20
C HIS A 99 12.73 13.65 10.84
N TRP A 100 13.25 12.78 9.95
CA TRP A 100 12.60 11.50 9.66
C TRP A 100 12.56 10.58 10.88
N GLN A 101 13.64 10.53 11.66
CA GLN A 101 13.69 9.75 12.91
C GLN A 101 12.70 10.27 13.95
N THR A 102 12.56 11.60 14.07
CA THR A 102 11.55 12.23 14.94
C THR A 102 10.14 11.82 14.53
N LEU A 103 9.78 11.96 13.24
CA LEU A 103 8.46 11.56 12.75
C LEU A 103 8.20 10.08 12.94
N ALA A 104 9.23 9.24 12.77
CA ALA A 104 9.14 7.81 13.05
C ALA A 104 8.90 7.51 14.53
N TRP A 105 9.49 8.27 15.44
CA TRP A 105 9.24 8.13 16.87
C TRP A 105 7.81 8.54 17.23
N ILE A 106 7.34 9.70 16.75
CA ILE A 106 5.96 10.18 16.93
C ILE A 106 4.96 9.13 16.45
N LEU A 107 5.03 8.73 15.18
CA LEU A 107 4.06 7.85 14.55
C LEU A 107 4.00 6.45 15.15
N ARG A 108 5.05 6.00 15.84
CA ARG A 108 5.03 4.75 16.61
C ARG A 108 4.23 4.85 17.90
N GLY A 109 4.08 6.05 18.45
CA GLY A 109 3.26 6.34 19.63
C GLY A 109 1.83 6.77 19.28
N THR A 110 1.59 7.24 18.06
CA THR A 110 0.30 7.81 17.64
C THR A 110 -0.67 6.76 17.10
N VAL A 111 -1.94 6.85 17.51
CA VAL A 111 -3.02 6.06 16.90
C VAL A 111 -3.53 6.79 15.66
N VAL A 112 -3.14 6.31 14.48
CA VAL A 112 -3.60 6.83 13.19
C VAL A 112 -4.97 6.24 12.86
N ASP A 113 -6.02 7.05 12.93
CA ASP A 113 -7.39 6.66 12.61
C ASP A 113 -7.94 7.34 11.33
N VAL A 114 -9.24 7.21 11.06
CA VAL A 114 -9.86 7.76 9.84
C VAL A 114 -9.77 9.29 9.75
N THR A 115 -9.65 10.01 10.87
CA THR A 115 -9.51 11.48 10.88
C THR A 115 -8.20 11.92 10.24
N TRP A 116 -7.18 11.06 10.32
CA TRP A 116 -5.89 11.28 9.67
C TRP A 116 -5.96 11.26 8.16
N LEU A 117 -7.01 10.67 7.56
CA LEU A 117 -7.18 10.69 6.11
C LEU A 117 -7.54 12.08 5.59
N GLU A 118 -8.13 12.95 6.42
CA GLU A 118 -8.61 14.27 5.98
C GLU A 118 -7.53 15.35 6.06
N ALA A 119 -6.76 15.38 7.15
CA ALA A 119 -5.75 16.41 7.40
C ALA A 119 -4.44 15.87 8.03
N PRO A 120 -3.77 14.88 7.41
CA PRO A 120 -2.63 14.18 8.00
C PRO A 120 -1.42 15.11 8.25
N GLY A 121 -1.11 16.02 7.31
CA GLY A 121 0.00 16.97 7.48
C GLY A 121 -0.23 17.93 8.65
N THR A 122 -1.47 18.38 8.85
CA THR A 122 -1.85 19.24 9.98
C THR A 122 -1.75 18.48 11.30
N LEU A 123 -2.27 17.25 11.37
CA LEU A 123 -2.21 16.44 12.59
C LEU A 123 -0.76 16.11 12.97
N LEU A 124 0.07 15.71 12.00
CA LEU A 124 1.52 15.54 12.21
C LEU A 124 2.17 16.81 12.75
N SER A 125 1.80 17.99 12.23
CA SER A 125 2.38 19.24 12.70
C SER A 125 2.07 19.52 14.17
N TYR A 126 0.87 19.16 14.64
CA TYR A 126 0.51 19.31 16.05
C TYR A 126 1.31 18.35 16.94
N GLU A 127 1.46 17.08 16.51
CA GLU A 127 2.28 16.12 17.26
C GLU A 127 3.75 16.55 17.34
N VAL A 128 4.28 17.21 16.31
CA VAL A 128 5.64 17.77 16.32
C VAL A 128 5.74 18.99 17.25
N GLU A 129 4.73 19.86 17.26
CA GLU A 129 4.68 21.05 18.12
C GLU A 129 4.49 20.73 19.60
N ASP A 130 3.90 19.58 19.91
CA ASP A 130 3.75 19.08 21.29
C ASP A 130 5.06 18.54 21.87
N LEU A 131 6.14 18.47 21.06
CA LEU A 131 7.46 18.04 21.53
C LEU A 131 8.24 19.17 22.20
N GLU A 132 8.96 18.81 23.26
CA GLU A 132 9.90 19.71 23.93
C GLU A 132 11.07 20.05 22.98
N GLU A 133 11.49 21.32 22.97
CA GLU A 133 12.50 21.86 22.03
C GLU A 133 13.87 21.17 22.14
N ASP A 134 14.17 20.64 23.32
CA ASP A 134 15.36 19.86 23.66
C ASP A 134 15.32 18.41 23.17
N VAL A 135 14.18 17.92 22.68
CA VAL A 135 14.01 16.58 22.11
C VAL A 135 14.22 16.57 20.59
N VAL A 136 13.88 17.67 19.91
CA VAL A 136 13.93 17.76 18.44
C VAL A 136 14.59 19.06 17.98
N PRO A 137 15.75 18.99 17.32
CA PRO A 137 16.32 20.15 16.65
C PRO A 137 15.35 20.70 15.60
N ASP A 138 15.01 21.98 15.73
CA ASP A 138 14.17 22.72 14.77
C ASP A 138 12.77 22.12 14.56
N ALA A 139 12.08 21.81 15.68
CA ALA A 139 10.69 21.34 15.67
C ALA A 139 9.76 22.26 14.87
N ALA A 140 10.01 23.58 14.90
CA ALA A 140 9.25 24.56 14.13
C ALA A 140 9.38 24.35 12.61
N ALA A 141 10.59 24.11 12.08
CA ALA A 141 10.75 23.82 10.67
C ALA A 141 10.13 22.47 10.28
N LEU A 142 10.24 21.46 11.15
CA LEU A 142 9.61 20.15 10.91
C LEU A 142 8.08 20.26 10.86
N ALA A 143 7.47 20.98 11.80
CA ALA A 143 6.03 21.22 11.82
C ALA A 143 5.58 22.01 10.57
N ALA A 144 6.36 23.01 10.15
CA ALA A 144 6.09 23.75 8.91
C ALA A 144 6.19 22.85 7.67
N ALA A 145 7.17 21.94 7.62
CA ALA A 145 7.28 20.95 6.54
C ALA A 145 6.03 20.05 6.49
N CYS A 146 5.60 19.49 7.63
CA CYS A 146 4.39 18.67 7.72
C CYS A 146 3.14 19.36 7.15
N ARG A 147 2.96 20.66 7.44
CA ARG A 147 1.83 21.46 6.92
C ARG A 147 1.92 21.75 5.43
N SER A 148 3.13 21.80 4.89
CA SER A 148 3.35 22.12 3.48
C SER A 148 3.01 20.96 2.55
N TRP A 149 2.95 19.73 3.08
CA TRP A 149 2.68 18.54 2.30
C TRP A 149 1.24 18.49 1.83
N SER A 150 1.07 17.98 0.61
CA SER A 150 -0.25 17.56 0.17
C SER A 150 -0.77 16.45 1.08
N ARG A 151 -2.10 16.27 1.10
CA ARG A 151 -2.75 15.18 1.84
C ARG A 151 -2.15 13.83 1.48
N THR A 152 -1.92 13.56 0.19
CA THR A 152 -1.38 12.29 -0.28
C THR A 152 0.09 12.11 0.08
N GLN A 153 0.88 13.19 0.05
CA GLN A 153 2.29 13.16 0.47
C GLN A 153 2.43 12.82 1.96
N ALA A 154 1.64 13.47 2.81
CA ALA A 154 1.65 13.19 4.24
C ALA A 154 1.20 11.75 4.54
N LEU A 155 0.20 11.22 3.82
CA LEU A 155 -0.18 9.79 3.92
C LEU A 155 0.94 8.86 3.44
N ALA A 156 1.66 9.23 2.39
CA ALA A 156 2.79 8.45 1.90
C ALA A 156 3.94 8.40 2.91
N VAL A 157 4.24 9.51 3.60
CA VAL A 157 5.21 9.55 4.71
C VAL A 157 4.75 8.63 5.84
N ILE A 158 3.49 8.74 6.27
CA ILE A 158 2.94 7.90 7.35
C ILE A 158 3.05 6.42 6.99
N ASP A 159 2.66 6.04 5.77
CA ASP A 159 2.75 4.65 5.30
C ASP A 159 4.21 4.15 5.29
N ALA A 160 5.13 4.90 4.70
CA ALA A 160 6.55 4.53 4.65
C ALA A 160 7.15 4.35 6.05
N VAL A 161 6.88 5.28 6.96
CA VAL A 161 7.35 5.23 8.35
C VAL A 161 6.78 4.03 9.11
N LEU A 162 5.48 3.77 9.00
CA LEU A 162 4.83 2.64 9.68
C LEU A 162 5.28 1.29 9.11
N ARG A 163 5.59 1.23 7.80
CA ARG A 163 6.19 0.07 7.13
C ARG A 163 7.70 -0.08 7.39
N ARG A 164 8.33 0.91 8.03
CA ARG A 164 9.79 0.99 8.27
C ARG A 164 10.62 1.00 6.98
N ASP A 165 10.10 1.65 5.95
CA ASP A 165 10.78 1.85 4.68
C ASP A 165 11.53 3.18 4.68
N ASP A 166 12.51 3.32 5.58
CA ASP A 166 13.28 4.55 5.76
C ASP A 166 14.08 4.90 4.49
N ALA A 167 14.39 3.91 3.65
CA ALA A 167 15.10 4.08 2.39
C ALA A 167 14.28 4.82 1.32
N ALA A 168 12.95 4.84 1.45
CA ALA A 168 12.06 5.56 0.55
C ALA A 168 11.94 7.06 0.87
N LEU A 169 12.36 7.50 2.06
CA LEU A 169 12.24 8.88 2.51
C LEU A 169 13.37 9.76 1.93
N PRO A 170 13.05 10.87 1.24
CA PRO A 170 14.07 11.73 0.66
C PRO A 170 14.84 12.43 1.78
N THR A 171 16.11 12.07 1.93
CA THR A 171 16.98 12.59 2.98
C THR A 171 17.99 13.54 2.38
N THR A 172 18.19 14.71 2.99
CA THR A 172 19.28 15.62 2.60
C THR A 172 20.61 14.88 2.78
N GLY A 173 21.44 14.82 1.74
CA GLY A 173 22.79 14.27 1.86
C GLY A 173 23.60 15.04 2.90
N GLU A 174 24.37 14.32 3.72
CA GLU A 174 25.40 14.90 4.59
C GLU A 174 26.52 15.58 3.80
#